data_AF-A0A2M8JYZ5-F1
#
_entry.id   AF-A0A2M8JYZ5-F1
#
_cell.length_a   1.000
_cell.length_b   1.000
_cell.length_c   1.000
_cell.angle_alpha   90.00
_cell.angle_beta   90.00
_cell.angle_gamma   90.00
#
_symmetry.space_group_name_H-M   'P 1'
#
loop_
_entity.id
_entity.type
_entity.pdbx_description
1 polymer ?
#
loop_
_entity_poly.entity_id
_entity_poly.type
_entity_poly.pdbx_seq_one_letter_code
_entity_poly.pdbx_strand_id
1 'polypeptide(L)'
;MSESEDFFGNAKKELEAYIENRILLAKMQVTQKLSHKMASVVIITLLATIFAFAMVFGGIMAAYYLTDLTGSLVKGFGYVAAFYLALLFLAFFFRKKLIAVMVDAIIKNILK
;
A
#
# COMPACT_ATOMS: atom_id res chain seq x y z
N MET A 1 -32.64 37.49 -38.53
CA MET A 1 -31.74 36.31 -38.67
C MET A 1 -30.49 36.40 -37.77
N SER A 2 -30.43 37.30 -36.77
CA SER A 2 -29.27 37.45 -35.87
C SER A 2 -29.39 36.71 -34.54
N GLU A 3 -30.61 36.44 -34.07
CA GLU A 3 -30.87 35.87 -32.74
C GLU A 3 -30.49 34.38 -32.61
N SER A 4 -30.58 33.62 -33.71
CA SER A 4 -30.24 32.20 -33.71
C SER A 4 -28.73 31.96 -33.66
N GLU A 5 -27.92 32.77 -34.34
CA GLU A 5 -26.46 32.61 -34.35
C GLU A 5 -25.83 32.90 -32.98
N ASP A 6 -26.36 33.87 -32.23
CA ASP A 6 -25.97 34.14 -30.84
C ASP A 6 -26.37 33.01 -29.89
N PHE A 7 -27.53 32.39 -30.09
CA PHE A 7 -27.99 31.28 -29.26
C PHE A 7 -27.11 30.02 -29.45
N PHE A 8 -26.77 29.69 -30.69
CA PHE A 8 -25.84 28.59 -31.00
C PHE A 8 -24.41 28.91 -30.55
N GLY A 9 -23.96 30.17 -30.66
CA GLY A 9 -22.66 30.61 -30.17
C GLY A 9 -22.52 30.51 -28.65
N ASN A 10 -23.56 30.91 -27.91
CA ASN A 10 -23.61 30.81 -26.45
C ASN A 10 -23.74 29.36 -25.97
N ALA A 11 -24.61 28.57 -26.59
CA ALA A 11 -24.74 27.15 -26.28
C ALA A 11 -23.42 26.38 -26.52
N LYS A 12 -22.68 26.73 -27.59
CA LYS A 12 -21.37 26.15 -27.86
C LYS A 12 -20.35 26.52 -26.78
N LYS A 13 -20.27 27.80 -26.39
CA LYS A 13 -19.38 28.26 -25.30
C LYS A 13 -19.69 27.58 -23.98
N GLU A 14 -20.97 27.39 -23.66
CA GLU A 14 -21.40 26.75 -22.42
C GLU A 14 -21.08 25.25 -22.42
N LEU A 15 -21.25 24.57 -23.56
CA LEU A 15 -20.82 23.17 -23.78
C LEU A 15 -19.31 23.02 -23.66
N GLU A 16 -18.55 23.93 -24.24
CA GLU A 16 -17.09 23.93 -24.21
C GLU A 16 -16.58 24.14 -22.77
N ALA A 17 -17.14 25.11 -22.05
CA ALA A 17 -16.88 25.34 -20.64
C ALA A 17 -17.27 24.13 -19.76
N TYR A 18 -18.37 23.45 -20.08
CA TYR A 18 -18.79 22.25 -19.36
C TYR A 18 -17.83 21.08 -19.55
N ILE A 19 -17.37 20.85 -20.78
CA ILE A 19 -16.39 19.80 -21.10
C ILE A 19 -15.04 20.11 -20.44
N GLU A 20 -14.56 21.36 -20.50
CA GLU A 20 -13.35 21.78 -19.80
C GLU A 20 -13.44 21.55 -18.30
N ASN A 21 -14.56 21.92 -17.67
CA ASN A 21 -14.78 21.69 -16.25
C ASN A 21 -14.79 20.19 -15.91
N ARG A 22 -15.41 19.34 -16.74
CA ARG A 22 -15.39 17.88 -16.54
C ARG A 22 -13.97 17.30 -16.64
N ILE A 23 -13.18 17.76 -17.60
CA ILE A 23 -11.77 17.34 -17.77
C ILE A 23 -10.93 17.82 -16.58
N LEU A 24 -11.11 19.06 -16.14
CA LEU A 24 -10.41 19.63 -14.99
C LEU A 24 -10.73 18.85 -13.70
N LEU A 25 -12.01 18.57 -13.45
CA LEU A 25 -12.46 17.76 -12.31
C LEU A 25 -11.88 16.35 -12.37
N ALA A 26 -11.87 15.71 -13.55
CA ALA A 26 -11.25 14.39 -13.71
C ALA A 26 -9.75 14.43 -13.40
N LYS A 27 -9.03 15.45 -13.88
CA LYS A 27 -7.59 15.63 -13.64
C LYS A 27 -7.28 15.87 -12.16
N MET A 28 -8.12 16.66 -11.48
CA MET A 28 -8.02 16.90 -10.04
C MET A 28 -8.29 15.62 -9.24
N GLN A 29 -9.36 14.89 -9.55
CA GLN A 29 -9.69 13.62 -8.89
C GLN A 29 -8.61 12.55 -9.09
N VAL A 30 -8.05 12.45 -10.30
CA VAL A 30 -6.95 11.54 -10.61
C VAL A 30 -5.72 11.92 -9.78
N THR A 31 -5.33 13.19 -9.79
CA THR A 31 -4.19 13.69 -8.99
C THR A 31 -4.39 13.43 -7.49
N GLN A 32 -5.59 13.69 -6.95
CA GLN A 32 -5.88 13.49 -5.54
C GLN A 32 -5.84 12.01 -5.14
N LYS A 33 -6.40 11.11 -5.96
CA LYS A 33 -6.34 9.65 -5.75
C LYS A 33 -4.91 9.10 -5.87
N LEU A 34 -4.14 9.60 -6.83
CA LEU A 34 -2.73 9.24 -6.99
C LEU A 34 -1.89 9.72 -5.80
N SER A 35 -2.02 10.98 -5.41
CA SER A 35 -1.29 11.56 -4.28
C SER A 35 -1.58 10.82 -2.97
N HIS A 36 -2.85 10.48 -2.70
CA HIS A 36 -3.20 9.76 -1.48
C HIS A 36 -2.66 8.32 -1.48
N LYS A 37 -2.74 7.60 -2.62
CA LYS A 37 -2.16 6.26 -2.76
C LYS A 37 -0.64 6.28 -2.69
N MET A 38 0.02 7.23 -3.34
CA MET A 38 1.48 7.38 -3.30
C MET A 38 1.97 7.70 -1.88
N ALA A 39 1.31 8.61 -1.18
CA ALA A 39 1.63 8.90 0.22
C ALA A 39 1.48 7.65 1.11
N SER A 40 0.40 6.88 0.92
CA SER A 40 0.19 5.63 1.64
C SER A 40 1.28 4.59 1.34
N VAL A 41 1.68 4.41 0.07
CA VAL A 41 2.76 3.50 -0.32
C VAL A 41 4.09 3.90 0.31
N VAL A 42 4.42 5.19 0.31
CA VAL A 42 5.66 5.70 0.92
C VAL A 42 5.67 5.41 2.43
N ILE A 43 4.57 5.68 3.13
CA ILE A 43 4.44 5.40 4.56
C ILE A 43 4.54 3.90 4.84
N ILE A 44 3.84 3.06 4.09
CA ILE A 44 3.90 1.60 4.24
C ILE A 44 5.31 1.09 4.00
N THR A 45 6.00 1.61 2.98
CA THR A 45 7.39 1.22 2.66
C THR A 45 8.35 1.64 3.77
N LEU A 46 8.19 2.85 4.30
CA LEU A 46 8.98 3.34 5.44
C LEU A 46 8.76 2.46 6.68
N LEU A 47 7.49 2.17 7.02
CA LEU A 47 7.15 1.29 8.14
C LEU A 47 7.71 -0.13 7.95
N ALA A 48 7.59 -0.69 6.76
CA ALA A 48 8.14 -2.01 6.42
C ALA A 48 9.66 -2.03 6.57
N THR A 49 10.34 -0.93 6.19
CA THR A 49 11.80 -0.79 6.33
C THR A 49 12.21 -0.74 7.80
N ILE A 50 11.55 0.08 8.61
CA ILE A 50 11.81 0.16 10.06
C ILE A 50 11.54 -1.19 10.73
N PHE A 51 10.43 -1.84 10.36
CA PHE A 51 10.09 -3.17 10.86
C PHE A 51 11.14 -4.22 10.49
N ALA A 52 11.64 -4.20 9.26
CA ALA A 52 12.71 -5.10 8.82
C ALA A 52 13.98 -4.92 9.66
N PHE A 53 14.39 -3.67 9.93
CA PHE A 53 15.51 -3.40 10.83
C PHE A 53 15.26 -3.93 12.25
N ALA A 54 14.08 -3.67 12.81
CA ALA A 54 13.71 -4.18 14.12
C ALA A 54 13.77 -5.72 14.17
N MET A 55 13.32 -6.40 13.11
CA MET A 55 13.36 -7.86 13.02
C MET A 55 14.79 -8.39 12.95
N VAL A 56 15.68 -7.75 12.19
CA VAL A 56 17.10 -8.11 12.10
C VAL A 56 17.78 -7.93 13.45
N PHE A 57 17.68 -6.74 14.05
CA PHE A 57 18.32 -6.47 15.34
C PHE A 57 17.72 -7.32 16.47
N GLY A 58 16.41 -7.49 16.49
CA GLY A 58 15.73 -8.37 17.44
C GLY A 58 16.14 -9.83 17.27
N GLY A 59 16.31 -10.31 16.04
CA GLY A 59 16.81 -11.64 15.73
C GLY A 59 18.25 -11.85 16.20
N ILE A 60 19.13 -10.87 15.99
CA ILE A 60 20.51 -10.90 16.48
C ILE A 60 20.53 -10.93 18.01
N MET A 61 19.77 -10.05 18.66
CA MET A 61 19.64 -10.01 20.12
C MET A 61 19.15 -11.35 20.67
N ALA A 62 18.09 -11.92 20.08
CA ALA A 62 17.57 -13.22 20.47
C ALA A 62 18.61 -14.33 20.27
N ALA A 63 19.35 -14.31 19.17
CA ALA A 63 20.38 -15.31 18.89
C ALA A 63 21.51 -15.27 19.93
N TYR A 64 21.96 -14.07 20.33
CA TYR A 64 22.93 -13.91 21.41
C TYR A 64 22.38 -14.35 22.77
N TYR A 65 21.13 -14.02 23.09
CA TYR A 65 20.49 -14.46 24.32
C TYR A 65 20.38 -15.99 24.40
N LEU A 66 19.95 -16.64 23.31
CA LEU A 66 19.88 -18.10 23.24
C LEU A 66 21.28 -18.73 23.22
N THR A 67 22.29 -18.04 22.68
CA THR A 67 23.69 -18.48 22.71
C THR A 67 24.20 -18.53 24.14
N ASP A 68 23.93 -17.49 24.94
CA ASP A 68 24.33 -17.42 26.35
C ASP A 68 23.71 -18.58 27.15
N LEU A 69 22.44 -18.90 26.87
CA LEU A 69 21.73 -20.00 27.52
C LEU A 69 22.22 -21.40 27.08
N THR A 70 22.64 -21.55 25.82
CA THR A 70 23.03 -22.85 25.23
C THR A 70 24.54 -23.07 25.20
N GLY A 71 25.33 -22.06 25.56
CA GLY A 71 26.79 -22.04 25.52
C GLY A 71 27.38 -22.14 24.11
N SER A 72 26.59 -21.99 23.04
CA SER A 72 27.05 -22.19 21.66
C SER A 72 26.36 -21.26 20.66
N LEU A 73 27.16 -20.48 19.94
CA LEU A 73 26.70 -19.53 18.91
C LEU A 73 25.88 -20.22 17.82
N VAL A 74 26.30 -21.42 17.41
CA VAL A 74 25.63 -22.19 16.35
C VAL A 74 24.22 -22.60 16.78
N LYS A 75 24.04 -22.98 18.05
CA LYS A 75 22.73 -23.36 18.59
C LYS A 75 21.81 -22.15 18.72
N GLY A 76 22.31 -21.03 19.24
CA GLY A 76 21.54 -19.79 19.39
C GLY A 76 20.99 -19.27 18.06
N PHE A 77 21.85 -19.14 17.05
CA PHE A 77 21.41 -18.76 15.70
C PHE A 77 20.53 -19.83 15.04
N GLY A 78 20.81 -21.12 15.27
CA GLY A 78 20.01 -22.22 14.75
C GLY A 78 18.55 -22.18 15.21
N TYR A 79 18.29 -21.90 16.50
CA TYR A 79 16.93 -21.76 17.01
C TYR A 79 16.19 -20.55 16.44
N VAL A 80 16.87 -19.40 16.31
CA VAL A 80 16.28 -18.21 15.69
C VAL A 80 15.97 -18.45 14.21
N ALA A 81 16.87 -19.13 13.49
CA ALA A 81 16.63 -19.52 12.10
C ALA A 81 15.45 -20.49 11.96
N ALA A 82 15.33 -21.48 12.85
CA ALA A 82 14.21 -22.40 12.89
C ALA A 82 12.88 -21.67 13.18
N PHE A 83 12.88 -20.70 14.10
CA PHE A 83 11.71 -19.86 14.37
C PHE A 83 11.28 -19.06 13.13
N TYR A 84 12.23 -18.43 12.42
CA TYR A 84 11.90 -17.72 11.18
C TYR A 84 11.41 -18.64 10.07
N LEU A 85 11.98 -19.84 9.93
CA LEU A 85 11.49 -20.85 8.98
C LEU A 85 10.07 -21.31 9.31
N ALA A 86 9.76 -21.53 10.59
CA ALA A 86 8.41 -21.88 11.04
C ALA A 86 7.40 -20.76 10.73
N LEU A 87 7.76 -19.51 10.99
CA LEU A 87 6.96 -18.33 10.62
C LEU A 87 6.70 -18.27 9.10
N LEU A 88 7.72 -18.54 8.30
CA LEU A 88 7.63 -18.56 6.84
C LEU A 88 6.69 -19.69 6.36
N PHE A 89 6.80 -20.87 6.96
CA PHE A 89 5.93 -22.01 6.67
C PHE A 89 4.46 -21.72 7.04
N LEU A 90 4.23 -21.08 8.19
CA LEU A 90 2.92 -20.64 8.61
C LEU A 90 2.35 -19.60 7.63
N ALA A 91 3.13 -18.58 7.28
CA ALA A 91 2.74 -17.58 6.29
C ALA A 91 2.40 -18.20 4.93
N PHE A 92 3.17 -19.21 4.50
CA PHE A 92 2.90 -19.96 3.27
C PHE A 92 1.57 -20.69 3.30
N PHE A 93 1.22 -21.31 4.44
CA PHE A 93 -0.06 -22.00 4.59
C PHE A 93 -1.25 -21.02 4.59
N PHE A 94 -1.10 -19.89 5.28
CA PHE A 94 -2.13 -18.86 5.37
C PHE A 94 -2.15 -17.89 4.17
N ARG A 95 -1.20 -18.00 3.22
CA ARG A 95 -1.05 -17.07 2.08
C ARG A 95 -2.36 -16.82 1.34
N LYS A 96 -3.15 -17.87 1.10
CA LYS A 96 -4.41 -17.78 0.36
C LYS A 96 -5.46 -16.99 1.14
N LYS A 97 -5.55 -17.19 2.46
CA LYS A 97 -6.45 -16.43 3.34
C LYS A 97 -6.01 -14.98 3.47
N LEU A 98 -4.71 -14.72 3.62
CA LEU A 98 -4.17 -13.37 3.75
C LEU A 98 -4.41 -12.54 2.47
N ILE A 99 -4.20 -13.13 1.29
CA ILE A 99 -4.47 -12.47 0.01
C ILE A 99 -5.97 -12.19 -0.13
N ALA A 100 -6.84 -13.15 0.20
CA ALA A 100 -8.30 -12.95 0.13
C ALA A 100 -8.77 -11.80 1.04
N VAL A 101 -8.30 -11.76 2.29
CA VAL A 101 -8.63 -10.67 3.24
C VAL A 101 -8.11 -9.31 2.76
N MET A 102 -6.92 -9.24 2.18
CA MET A 102 -6.36 -8.01 1.62
C MET A 102 -7.16 -7.51 0.41
N VAL A 103 -7.56 -8.42 -0.48
CA VAL A 103 -8.38 -8.08 -1.66
C VAL A 103 -9.75 -7.58 -1.24
N ASP A 104 -10.42 -8.27 -0.30
CA ASP A 104 -11.73 -7.86 0.22
C ASP A 104 -11.68 -6.48 0.91
N ALA A 105 -10.60 -6.22 1.66
CA ALA A 105 -10.39 -4.92 2.31
C ALA A 105 -10.21 -3.79 1.28
N ILE A 106 -9.46 -4.03 0.19
CA ILE A 106 -9.27 -3.03 -0.88
C ILE A 106 -10.59 -2.77 -1.61
N ILE A 107 -11.33 -3.84 -1.97
CA ILE A 107 -12.61 -3.72 -2.67
C ILE A 107 -13.60 -2.90 -1.84
N LYS A 108 -13.70 -3.19 -0.54
CA LYS A 108 -14.61 -2.49 0.38
C LYS A 108 -14.24 -1.01 0.59
N ASN A 109 -12.96 -0.64 0.47
CA ASN A 109 -12.49 0.73 0.62
C ASN A 109 -12.52 1.55 -0.69
N ILE A 110 -12.70 0.89 -1.84
CA ILE A 110 -12.85 1.54 -3.16
C ILE A 110 -14.33 1.71 -3.54
N LEU A 111 -15.20 0.78 -3.13
CA LEU A 111 -16.66 0.83 -3.39
C LEU A 111 -17.45 1.66 -2.37
N LYS A 112 -16.79 2.23 -1.37
CA LYS A 112 -17.38 3.16 -0.40
C LYS A 112 -16.91 4.58 -0.70
#